data_AF-T0CF45-F1
#
_entry.id   AF-T0CF45-F1
#
_cell.length_a   1.000
_cell.length_b   1.000
_cell.length_c   1.000
_cell.angle_alpha   90.00
_cell.angle_beta   90.00
_cell.angle_gamma   90.00
#
_symmetry.space_group_name_H-M   'P 1'
#
loop_
_entity.id
_entity.type
_entity.pdbx_description
1 polymer ?
#
loop_
_entity_poly.entity_id
_entity_poly.type
_entity_poly.pdbx_seq_one_letter_code
_entity_poly.pdbx_strand_id
1 'polypeptide(L)'
;MRIEDSNQFAKQNLKLKNERERLIKDKKQEIESIRKNYNQMANDQRVIGEEKLDSVRDQNQVAIIESLNNKEARLNDIKESLEKTGQQFAKQEDFAKLQADANIDSIRDNYQQQLEYVHQRGRDELEDTTNTVNDLANKIKYDNEEFIIDETAKAKNLANEISVRNDGFIQRINKQFDQRVQKLSKENSTTVKDLEKEQRKEVSKLKSDHYQKLTQTDAFQQNELKSQKAFHEDTVKSRKDAFEQKYAALQKEHQGLMGRLKTKIDQELNTLKNYYTKAKETIQDRGQDSFYNITKLEPTIKSDQNYYYFSIEVPKHEQETIHINAQERGITVTQNRKFDQRVEENGSTFKSKRSESLVKQFDIPEILDGRKVSRNYDEQTSTLTYRIAKR
;
A
#
# COMPACT_ATOMS: atom_id res chain seq x y z
N MET A 1 -184.57 -202.86 -13.11
CA MET A 1 -185.51 -202.52 -14.20
C MET A 1 -184.82 -201.49 -15.11
N ARG A 2 -184.83 -201.71 -16.45
CA ARG A 2 -184.74 -200.78 -17.61
C ARG A 2 -183.46 -199.94 -17.95
N ILE A 3 -182.73 -200.47 -18.95
CA ILE A 3 -182.21 -199.92 -20.24
C ILE A 3 -182.52 -198.44 -20.59
N GLU A 4 -181.53 -197.57 -20.92
CA GLU A 4 -181.44 -196.68 -22.14
C GLU A 4 -180.22 -195.68 -22.23
N ASP A 5 -180.01 -194.63 -21.43
CA ASP A 5 -179.35 -193.40 -21.97
C ASP A 5 -177.80 -193.21 -21.97
N SER A 6 -177.02 -194.28 -22.12
CA SER A 6 -175.53 -194.26 -22.18
C SER A 6 -174.89 -193.35 -23.26
N ASN A 7 -175.63 -192.81 -24.24
CA ASN A 7 -175.05 -192.23 -25.46
C ASN A 7 -175.03 -190.69 -25.55
N GLN A 8 -175.80 -189.97 -24.74
CA GLN A 8 -175.84 -188.51 -24.87
C GLN A 8 -174.61 -187.81 -24.28
N PHE A 9 -173.98 -188.39 -23.25
CA PHE A 9 -172.79 -187.82 -22.61
C PHE A 9 -171.57 -187.73 -23.54
N ALA A 10 -171.41 -188.67 -24.48
CA ALA A 10 -170.24 -188.71 -25.36
C ALA A 10 -170.31 -187.67 -26.50
N LYS A 11 -171.51 -187.37 -27.00
CA LYS A 11 -171.68 -186.48 -28.16
C LYS A 11 -171.51 -185.00 -27.81
N GLN A 12 -171.87 -184.60 -26.58
CA GLN A 12 -171.79 -183.21 -26.15
C GLN A 12 -170.35 -182.77 -25.87
N ASN A 13 -169.51 -183.67 -25.36
CA ASN A 13 -168.12 -183.37 -25.01
C ASN A 13 -167.22 -183.14 -26.23
N LEU A 14 -167.51 -183.82 -27.36
CA LEU A 14 -166.72 -183.66 -28.59
C LEU A 14 -166.96 -182.31 -29.27
N LYS A 15 -168.17 -181.73 -29.15
CA LYS A 15 -168.49 -180.40 -29.71
C LYS A 15 -167.71 -179.28 -29.04
N LEU A 16 -167.61 -179.30 -27.71
CA LEU A 16 -166.93 -178.26 -26.93
C LEU A 16 -165.42 -178.21 -27.19
N LYS A 17 -164.78 -179.34 -27.50
CA LYS A 17 -163.33 -179.36 -27.79
C LYS A 17 -163.00 -178.70 -29.14
N ASN A 18 -163.82 -178.93 -30.15
CA ASN A 18 -163.62 -178.36 -31.49
C ASN A 18 -163.85 -176.84 -31.52
N GLU A 19 -164.79 -176.31 -30.73
CA GLU A 19 -164.97 -174.85 -30.62
C GLU A 19 -163.75 -174.17 -29.98
N ARG A 20 -163.14 -174.81 -28.97
CA ARG A 20 -162.01 -174.23 -28.25
C ARG A 20 -160.75 -174.14 -29.12
N GLU A 21 -160.51 -175.12 -29.99
CA GLU A 21 -159.34 -175.09 -30.90
C GLU A 21 -159.47 -174.02 -31.99
N ARG A 22 -160.68 -173.76 -32.50
CA ARG A 22 -160.90 -172.70 -33.50
C ARG A 22 -160.58 -171.32 -32.94
N LEU A 23 -161.01 -171.04 -31.71
CA LEU A 23 -160.84 -169.75 -31.07
C LEU A 23 -159.37 -169.42 -30.75
N ILE A 24 -158.56 -170.45 -30.44
CA ILE A 24 -157.12 -170.28 -30.23
C ILE A 24 -156.41 -169.96 -31.56
N LYS A 25 -156.87 -170.53 -32.68
CA LYS A 25 -156.27 -170.28 -33.99
C LYS A 25 -156.47 -168.83 -34.45
N ASP A 26 -157.67 -168.29 -34.27
CA ASP A 26 -157.99 -166.91 -34.63
C ASP A 26 -157.17 -165.90 -33.81
N LYS A 27 -157.05 -166.11 -32.49
CA LYS A 27 -156.25 -165.22 -31.62
C LYS A 27 -154.77 -165.21 -31.94
N LYS A 28 -154.20 -166.31 -32.48
CA LYS A 28 -152.80 -166.33 -32.92
C LYS A 28 -152.57 -165.48 -34.18
N GLN A 29 -153.50 -165.51 -35.14
CA GLN A 29 -153.38 -164.69 -36.35
C GLN A 29 -153.52 -163.19 -36.05
N GLU A 30 -154.37 -162.82 -35.10
CA GLU A 30 -154.52 -161.43 -34.65
C GLU A 30 -153.22 -160.88 -34.03
N ILE A 31 -152.54 -161.69 -33.21
CA ILE A 31 -151.27 -161.29 -32.57
C ILE A 31 -150.14 -161.10 -33.61
N GLU A 32 -150.09 -161.93 -34.65
CA GLU A 32 -149.10 -161.76 -35.72
C GLU A 32 -149.31 -160.47 -36.53
N SER A 33 -150.57 -160.10 -36.81
CA SER A 33 -150.85 -158.84 -37.53
C SER A 33 -150.43 -157.60 -36.75
N ILE A 34 -150.57 -157.60 -35.42
CA ILE A 34 -150.23 -156.44 -34.59
C ILE A 34 -148.72 -156.23 -34.53
N ARG A 35 -147.92 -157.31 -34.43
CA ARG A 35 -146.46 -157.20 -34.44
C ARG A 35 -145.93 -156.64 -35.75
N LYS A 36 -146.52 -157.03 -36.88
CA LYS A 36 -146.07 -156.56 -38.19
C LYS A 36 -146.27 -155.05 -38.36
N ASN A 37 -147.37 -154.52 -37.83
CA ASN A 37 -147.69 -153.09 -37.94
C ASN A 37 -146.78 -152.22 -37.06
N TYR A 38 -146.41 -152.68 -35.87
CA TYR A 38 -145.56 -151.92 -34.95
C TYR A 38 -144.13 -151.72 -35.48
N ASN A 39 -143.57 -152.74 -36.12
CA ASN A 39 -142.21 -152.66 -36.68
C ASN A 39 -142.12 -151.68 -37.86
N GLN A 40 -143.22 -151.44 -38.57
CA GLN A 40 -143.23 -150.52 -39.71
C GLN A 40 -143.19 -149.06 -39.24
N MET A 41 -143.97 -148.71 -38.20
CA MET A 41 -143.94 -147.36 -37.60
C MET A 41 -142.58 -146.99 -37.01
N ALA A 42 -141.86 -147.97 -36.43
CA ALA A 42 -140.55 -147.71 -35.85
C ALA A 42 -139.50 -147.30 -36.89
N ASN A 43 -139.60 -147.81 -38.12
CA ASN A 43 -138.68 -147.47 -39.20
C ASN A 43 -138.96 -146.07 -39.79
N ASP A 44 -140.23 -145.72 -39.98
CA ASP A 44 -140.61 -144.41 -40.53
C ASP A 44 -140.17 -143.25 -39.62
N GLN A 45 -140.23 -143.43 -38.30
CA GLN A 45 -139.75 -142.41 -37.35
C GLN A 45 -138.24 -142.16 -37.43
N ARG A 46 -137.45 -143.14 -37.87
CA ARG A 46 -135.99 -143.00 -37.96
C ARG A 46 -135.59 -142.17 -39.18
N VAL A 47 -136.25 -142.37 -40.32
CA VAL A 47 -135.99 -141.62 -41.56
C VAL A 47 -136.29 -140.13 -41.40
N ILE A 48 -137.39 -139.79 -40.72
CA ILE A 48 -137.77 -138.39 -40.44
C ILE A 48 -136.72 -137.68 -39.56
N GLY A 49 -136.01 -138.42 -38.71
CA GLY A 49 -134.95 -137.86 -37.86
C GLY A 49 -133.71 -137.42 -38.64
N GLU A 50 -133.32 -138.18 -39.67
CA GLU A 50 -132.12 -137.89 -40.48
C GLU A 50 -132.34 -136.67 -41.38
N GLU A 51 -133.49 -136.52 -42.04
CA GLU A 51 -133.80 -135.35 -42.88
C GLU A 51 -133.73 -134.01 -42.12
N LYS A 52 -134.16 -133.99 -40.86
CA LYS A 52 -134.10 -132.76 -40.05
C LYS A 52 -132.68 -132.34 -39.71
N LEU A 53 -131.74 -133.27 -39.63
CA LEU A 53 -130.37 -132.99 -39.22
C LEU A 53 -129.58 -132.33 -40.36
N ASP A 54 -129.79 -132.77 -41.60
CA ASP A 54 -129.16 -132.17 -42.77
C ASP A 54 -129.66 -130.74 -43.03
N SER A 55 -130.96 -130.48 -42.86
CA SER A 55 -131.55 -129.13 -42.98
C SER A 55 -130.89 -128.08 -42.07
N VAL A 56 -130.52 -128.46 -40.83
CA VAL A 56 -129.91 -127.53 -39.87
C VAL A 56 -128.46 -127.21 -40.24
N ARG A 57 -127.78 -128.14 -40.91
CA ARG A 57 -126.36 -127.98 -41.28
C ARG A 57 -126.19 -126.93 -42.38
N ASP A 58 -127.07 -126.95 -43.38
CA ASP A 58 -127.05 -126.01 -44.49
C ASP A 58 -127.32 -124.56 -44.04
N GLN A 59 -128.27 -124.35 -43.11
CA GLN A 59 -128.59 -123.01 -42.59
C GLN A 59 -127.39 -122.36 -41.89
N ASN A 60 -126.63 -123.13 -41.10
CA ASN A 60 -125.47 -122.60 -40.38
C ASN A 60 -124.34 -122.20 -41.32
N GLN A 61 -124.17 -122.89 -42.45
CA GLN A 61 -123.09 -122.60 -43.39
C GLN A 61 -123.33 -121.27 -44.12
N VAL A 62 -124.58 -120.94 -44.47
CA VAL A 62 -124.96 -119.65 -45.06
C VAL A 62 -124.68 -118.49 -44.11
N ALA A 63 -125.04 -118.61 -42.82
CA ALA A 63 -124.86 -117.56 -41.83
C ALA A 63 -123.38 -117.16 -41.61
N ILE A 64 -122.45 -118.13 -41.73
CA ILE A 64 -121.01 -117.87 -41.59
C ILE A 64 -120.48 -117.03 -42.76
N ILE A 65 -120.95 -117.30 -43.99
CA ILE A 65 -120.50 -116.59 -45.19
C ILE A 65 -120.95 -115.12 -45.16
N GLU A 66 -122.19 -114.84 -44.77
CA GLU A 66 -122.69 -113.46 -44.64
C GLU A 66 -121.92 -112.65 -43.58
N SER A 67 -121.53 -113.28 -42.47
CA SER A 67 -120.76 -112.61 -41.42
C SER A 67 -119.36 -112.18 -41.89
N LEU A 68 -118.71 -112.98 -42.74
CA LEU A 68 -117.39 -112.68 -43.29
C LEU A 68 -117.42 -111.48 -44.23
N ASN A 69 -118.39 -111.45 -45.17
CA ASN A 69 -118.52 -110.35 -46.12
C ASN A 69 -118.76 -108.99 -45.43
N ASN A 70 -119.56 -108.97 -44.36
CA ASN A 70 -119.83 -107.73 -43.60
C ASN A 70 -118.58 -107.19 -42.88
N LYS A 71 -117.66 -108.05 -42.45
CA LYS A 71 -116.41 -107.61 -41.79
C LYS A 71 -115.41 -107.03 -42.78
N GLU A 72 -115.36 -107.55 -43.99
CA GLU A 72 -114.45 -107.08 -45.03
C GLU A 72 -114.81 -105.68 -45.55
N ALA A 73 -116.11 -105.41 -45.74
CA ALA A 73 -116.60 -104.07 -46.08
C ALA A 73 -116.19 -103.01 -45.03
N ARG A 74 -116.36 -103.34 -43.74
CA ARG A 74 -116.03 -102.42 -42.64
C ARG A 74 -114.54 -102.09 -42.54
N LEU A 75 -113.67 -103.01 -42.97
CA LEU A 75 -112.21 -102.79 -42.97
C LEU A 75 -111.80 -101.76 -44.04
N ASN A 76 -112.46 -101.77 -45.19
CA ASN A 76 -112.15 -100.84 -46.27
C ASN A 76 -112.58 -99.39 -45.95
N ASP A 77 -113.74 -99.20 -45.31
CA ASP A 77 -114.17 -97.87 -44.86
C ASP A 77 -113.18 -97.23 -43.89
N ILE A 78 -112.60 -98.01 -42.98
CA ILE A 78 -111.60 -97.52 -42.02
C ILE A 78 -110.31 -97.07 -42.72
N LYS A 79 -109.88 -97.78 -43.76
CA LYS A 79 -108.69 -97.38 -44.54
C LYS A 79 -108.90 -96.06 -45.25
N GLU A 80 -110.06 -95.86 -45.89
CA GLU A 80 -110.36 -94.63 -46.61
C GLU A 80 -110.48 -93.42 -45.66
N SER A 81 -111.04 -93.61 -44.47
CA SER A 81 -111.14 -92.53 -43.47
C SER A 81 -109.76 -92.10 -42.95
N LEU A 82 -108.83 -93.04 -42.77
CA LEU A 82 -107.50 -92.76 -42.26
C LEU A 82 -106.68 -91.92 -43.26
N GLU A 83 -106.79 -92.23 -44.54
CA GLU A 83 -106.09 -91.52 -45.62
C GLU A 83 -106.57 -90.07 -45.77
N LYS A 84 -107.89 -89.83 -45.69
CA LYS A 84 -108.47 -88.47 -45.66
C LYS A 84 -107.99 -87.67 -44.45
N THR A 85 -107.87 -88.31 -43.30
CA THR A 85 -107.42 -87.64 -42.06
C THR A 85 -105.96 -87.21 -42.17
N GLY A 86 -105.10 -88.05 -42.76
CA GLY A 86 -103.69 -87.70 -43.00
C GLY A 86 -103.50 -86.47 -43.89
N GLN A 87 -104.30 -86.34 -44.96
CA GLN A 87 -104.22 -85.18 -45.86
C GLN A 87 -104.66 -83.87 -45.20
N GLN A 88 -105.62 -83.90 -44.26
CA GLN A 88 -106.04 -82.70 -43.53
C GLN A 88 -104.95 -82.19 -42.59
N PHE A 89 -104.22 -83.09 -41.93
CA PHE A 89 -103.12 -82.69 -41.04
C PHE A 89 -101.97 -82.02 -41.79
N ALA A 90 -101.59 -82.54 -42.97
CA ALA A 90 -100.54 -81.93 -43.79
C ALA A 90 -100.86 -80.47 -44.17
N LYS A 91 -102.12 -80.19 -44.53
CA LYS A 91 -102.56 -78.81 -44.85
C LYS A 91 -102.53 -77.87 -43.65
N GLN A 92 -102.87 -78.37 -42.45
CA GLN A 92 -102.80 -77.56 -41.23
C GLN A 92 -101.35 -77.23 -40.85
N GLU A 93 -100.42 -78.17 -41.04
CA GLU A 93 -99.01 -77.95 -40.75
C GLU A 93 -98.41 -76.85 -41.65
N ASP A 94 -98.69 -76.88 -42.95
CA ASP A 94 -98.19 -75.88 -43.90
C ASP A 94 -98.75 -74.48 -43.60
N PHE A 95 -100.03 -74.38 -43.25
CA PHE A 95 -100.64 -73.10 -42.86
C PHE A 95 -99.99 -72.51 -41.60
N ALA A 96 -99.70 -73.34 -40.60
CA ALA A 96 -99.08 -72.89 -39.36
C ALA A 96 -97.65 -72.37 -39.58
N LYS A 97 -96.86 -72.99 -40.49
CA LYS A 97 -95.51 -72.54 -40.84
C LYS A 97 -95.53 -71.16 -41.49
N LEU A 98 -96.39 -70.95 -42.49
CA LEU A 98 -96.55 -69.66 -43.18
C LEU A 98 -96.92 -68.52 -42.21
N GLN A 99 -97.78 -68.81 -41.22
CA GLN A 99 -98.16 -67.81 -40.22
C GLN A 99 -97.02 -67.44 -39.27
N ALA A 100 -96.16 -68.42 -38.92
CA ALA A 100 -94.99 -68.17 -38.06
C ALA A 100 -93.95 -67.29 -38.76
N ASP A 101 -93.66 -67.57 -40.04
CA ASP A 101 -92.68 -66.79 -40.82
C ASP A 101 -93.11 -65.32 -40.97
N ALA A 102 -94.39 -65.07 -41.27
CA ALA A 102 -94.92 -63.70 -41.36
C ALA A 102 -94.80 -62.91 -40.05
N ASN A 103 -94.96 -63.56 -38.89
CA ASN A 103 -94.78 -62.93 -37.59
C ASN A 103 -93.31 -62.60 -37.31
N ILE A 104 -92.38 -63.46 -37.72
CA ILE A 104 -90.94 -63.24 -37.54
C ILE A 104 -90.49 -61.99 -38.33
N ASP A 105 -90.96 -61.84 -39.57
CA ASP A 105 -90.61 -60.69 -40.40
C ASP A 105 -91.17 -59.38 -39.83
N SER A 106 -92.42 -59.38 -39.34
CA SER A 106 -93.02 -58.18 -38.74
C SER A 106 -92.27 -57.71 -37.48
N ILE A 107 -91.71 -58.65 -36.69
CA ILE A 107 -90.92 -58.32 -35.50
C ILE A 107 -89.59 -57.69 -35.91
N ARG A 108 -88.92 -58.25 -36.93
CA ARG A 108 -87.63 -57.72 -37.42
C ARG A 108 -87.75 -56.28 -37.90
N ASP A 109 -88.80 -55.96 -38.67
CA ASP A 109 -89.03 -54.61 -39.20
C ASP A 109 -89.24 -53.57 -38.09
N ASN A 110 -89.97 -53.93 -37.03
CA ASN A 110 -90.22 -53.03 -35.89
C ASN A 110 -88.91 -52.71 -35.14
N TYR A 111 -88.06 -53.72 -34.89
CA TYR A 111 -86.77 -53.50 -34.23
C TYR A 111 -85.83 -52.60 -35.05
N GLN A 112 -85.83 -52.74 -36.38
CA GLN A 112 -84.99 -51.92 -37.24
C GLN A 112 -85.41 -50.43 -37.20
N GLN A 113 -86.71 -50.14 -37.21
CA GLN A 113 -87.23 -48.78 -37.08
C GLN A 113 -86.86 -48.13 -35.73
N GLN A 114 -86.93 -48.89 -34.63
CA GLN A 114 -86.55 -48.38 -33.31
C GLN A 114 -85.07 -48.03 -33.22
N LEU A 115 -84.20 -48.87 -33.79
CA LEU A 115 -82.77 -48.62 -33.84
C LEU A 115 -82.44 -47.33 -34.60
N GLU A 116 -83.09 -47.12 -35.75
CA GLU A 116 -82.85 -45.94 -36.57
C GLU A 116 -83.28 -44.65 -35.86
N TYR A 117 -84.43 -44.67 -35.16
CA TYR A 117 -84.90 -43.55 -34.35
C TYR A 117 -83.91 -43.16 -33.23
N VAL A 118 -83.37 -44.15 -32.50
CA VAL A 118 -82.40 -43.91 -31.42
C VAL A 118 -81.11 -43.31 -31.96
N HIS A 119 -80.62 -43.80 -33.11
CA HIS A 119 -79.41 -43.27 -33.74
C HIS A 119 -79.56 -41.84 -34.26
N GLN A 120 -80.75 -41.46 -34.74
CA GLN A 120 -80.99 -40.09 -35.20
C GLN A 120 -81.03 -39.13 -34.02
N ARG A 121 -81.79 -39.46 -32.97
CA ARG A 121 -81.86 -38.65 -31.75
C ARG A 121 -80.49 -38.44 -31.10
N GLY A 122 -79.66 -39.48 -31.05
CA GLY A 122 -78.30 -39.37 -30.50
C GLY A 122 -77.38 -38.44 -31.29
N ARG A 123 -77.60 -38.28 -32.61
CA ARG A 123 -76.83 -37.34 -33.44
C ARG A 123 -77.25 -35.89 -33.16
N ASP A 124 -78.55 -35.63 -33.08
CA ASP A 124 -79.08 -34.30 -32.82
C ASP A 124 -78.60 -33.77 -31.45
N GLU A 125 -78.65 -34.60 -30.39
CA GLU A 125 -78.18 -34.22 -29.06
C GLU A 125 -76.66 -33.90 -29.01
N LEU A 126 -75.84 -34.58 -29.83
CA LEU A 126 -74.41 -34.30 -29.93
C LEU A 126 -74.11 -32.97 -30.65
N GLU A 127 -74.89 -32.65 -31.69
CA GLU A 127 -74.74 -31.39 -32.43
C GLU A 127 -75.10 -30.19 -31.52
N ASP A 128 -76.20 -30.28 -30.79
CA ASP A 128 -76.62 -29.26 -29.81
C ASP A 128 -75.57 -29.05 -28.71
N THR A 129 -75.00 -30.14 -28.19
CA THR A 129 -73.94 -30.07 -27.18
C THR A 129 -72.68 -29.41 -27.74
N THR A 130 -72.34 -29.68 -29.00
CA THR A 130 -71.15 -29.08 -29.63
C THR A 130 -71.33 -27.58 -29.84
N ASN A 131 -72.51 -27.15 -30.29
CA ASN A 131 -72.81 -25.74 -30.51
C ASN A 131 -72.78 -24.95 -29.20
N THR A 132 -73.40 -25.47 -28.14
CA THR A 132 -73.40 -24.82 -26.81
C THR A 132 -72.01 -24.67 -26.21
N VAL A 133 -71.13 -25.68 -26.37
CA VAL A 133 -69.74 -25.61 -25.89
C VAL A 133 -68.95 -24.53 -26.65
N ASN A 134 -69.13 -24.42 -27.97
CA ASN A 134 -68.45 -23.40 -28.78
C ASN A 134 -68.90 -21.98 -28.41
N ASP A 135 -70.20 -21.77 -28.17
CA ASP A 135 -70.73 -20.48 -27.74
C ASP A 135 -70.17 -20.07 -26.37
N LEU A 136 -70.09 -21.01 -25.43
CA LEU A 136 -69.50 -20.77 -24.12
C LEU A 136 -68.01 -20.40 -24.22
N ALA A 137 -67.25 -21.13 -25.07
CA ALA A 137 -65.84 -20.87 -25.28
C ALA A 137 -65.58 -19.47 -25.87
N ASN A 138 -66.39 -19.06 -26.84
CA ASN A 138 -66.31 -17.71 -27.42
C ASN A 138 -66.63 -16.63 -26.37
N LYS A 139 -67.67 -16.83 -25.57
CA LYS A 139 -68.04 -15.89 -24.50
C LYS A 139 -66.91 -15.69 -23.48
N ILE A 140 -66.32 -16.80 -22.99
CA ILE A 140 -65.19 -16.75 -22.05
C ILE A 140 -63.99 -16.00 -22.65
N LYS A 141 -63.74 -16.16 -23.95
CA LYS A 141 -62.65 -15.44 -24.63
C LYS A 141 -62.88 -13.94 -24.62
N TYR A 142 -64.08 -13.48 -24.99
CA TYR A 142 -64.41 -12.06 -25.01
C TYR A 142 -64.36 -11.44 -23.61
N ASP A 143 -64.94 -12.10 -22.60
CA ASP A 143 -64.94 -11.61 -21.21
C ASP A 143 -63.51 -11.46 -20.66
N ASN A 144 -62.61 -12.40 -21.00
CA ASN A 144 -61.20 -12.33 -20.59
C ASN A 144 -60.44 -11.19 -21.30
N GLU A 145 -60.68 -10.97 -22.60
CA GLU A 145 -60.05 -9.87 -23.33
C GLU A 145 -60.45 -8.51 -22.77
N GLU A 146 -61.75 -8.32 -22.45
CA GLU A 146 -62.26 -7.09 -21.83
C GLU A 146 -61.65 -6.87 -20.45
N PHE A 147 -61.58 -7.92 -19.62
CA PHE A 147 -60.94 -7.86 -18.30
C PHE A 147 -59.46 -7.45 -18.39
N ILE A 148 -58.69 -8.02 -19.32
CA ILE A 148 -57.28 -7.68 -19.51
C ILE A 148 -57.12 -6.21 -19.93
N ILE A 149 -57.98 -5.71 -20.82
CA ILE A 149 -57.94 -4.32 -21.27
C ILE A 149 -58.21 -3.35 -20.11
N ASP A 150 -59.25 -3.60 -19.31
CA ASP A 150 -59.59 -2.75 -18.16
C ASP A 150 -58.44 -2.72 -17.13
N GLU A 151 -57.88 -3.89 -16.81
CA GLU A 151 -56.86 -3.99 -15.77
C GLU A 151 -55.50 -3.43 -16.19
N THR A 152 -55.16 -3.55 -17.48
CA THR A 152 -53.99 -2.87 -18.04
C THR A 152 -54.17 -1.34 -18.07
N ALA A 153 -55.38 -0.84 -18.34
CA ALA A 153 -55.67 0.59 -18.29
C ALA A 153 -55.56 1.15 -16.85
N LYS A 154 -56.11 0.46 -15.85
CA LYS A 154 -55.97 0.84 -14.43
C LYS A 154 -54.51 0.85 -13.99
N ALA A 155 -53.74 -0.19 -14.34
CA ALA A 155 -52.32 -0.26 -14.01
C ALA A 155 -51.53 0.91 -14.63
N LYS A 156 -51.84 1.27 -15.89
CA LYS A 156 -51.19 2.41 -16.57
C LYS A 156 -51.52 3.76 -15.91
N ASN A 157 -52.78 3.97 -15.52
CA ASN A 157 -53.18 5.20 -14.84
C ASN A 157 -52.49 5.34 -13.48
N LEU A 158 -52.44 4.27 -12.70
CA LEU A 158 -51.75 4.25 -11.41
C LEU A 158 -50.24 4.50 -11.57
N ALA A 159 -49.61 3.91 -12.59
CA ALA A 159 -48.20 4.18 -12.91
C ALA A 159 -47.96 5.66 -13.26
N ASN A 160 -48.85 6.27 -14.06
CA ASN A 160 -48.77 7.70 -14.40
C ASN A 160 -48.92 8.59 -13.16
N GLU A 161 -49.87 8.30 -12.27
CA GLU A 161 -50.05 9.05 -11.02
C GLU A 161 -48.81 8.99 -10.12
N ILE A 162 -48.20 7.81 -10.00
CA ILE A 162 -46.95 7.62 -9.26
C ILE A 162 -45.81 8.42 -9.91
N SER A 163 -45.71 8.40 -11.25
CA SER A 163 -44.69 9.17 -11.98
C SER A 163 -44.82 10.67 -11.69
N VAL A 164 -46.02 11.24 -11.84
CA VAL A 164 -46.26 12.67 -11.61
C VAL A 164 -45.95 13.06 -10.15
N ARG A 165 -46.32 12.21 -9.18
CA ARG A 165 -46.00 12.44 -7.77
C ARG A 165 -44.49 12.42 -7.53
N ASN A 166 -43.78 11.47 -8.13
CA ASN A 166 -42.33 11.35 -8.02
C ASN A 166 -41.62 12.55 -8.64
N ASP A 167 -42.05 13.00 -9.82
CA ASP A 167 -41.51 14.18 -10.48
C ASP A 167 -41.67 15.43 -9.61
N GLY A 168 -42.87 15.64 -9.04
CA GLY A 168 -43.13 16.75 -8.12
C GLY A 168 -42.33 16.66 -6.80
N PHE A 169 -42.00 15.45 -6.33
CA PHE A 169 -41.12 15.24 -5.19
C PHE A 169 -39.66 15.58 -5.53
N ILE A 170 -39.15 15.06 -6.65
CA ILE A 170 -37.79 15.31 -7.13
C ILE A 170 -37.56 16.80 -7.39
N GLN A 171 -38.50 17.49 -8.04
CA GLN A 171 -38.41 18.93 -8.28
C GLN A 171 -38.31 19.74 -6.97
N ARG A 172 -39.06 19.35 -5.93
CA ARG A 172 -38.98 20.02 -4.62
C ARG A 172 -37.63 19.80 -3.95
N ILE A 173 -37.08 18.58 -4.02
CA ILE A 173 -35.73 18.28 -3.52
C ILE A 173 -34.70 19.12 -4.26
N ASN A 174 -34.73 19.14 -5.59
CA ASN A 174 -33.78 19.89 -6.40
C ASN A 174 -33.84 21.39 -6.08
N LYS A 175 -35.04 21.96 -5.96
CA LYS A 175 -35.21 23.37 -5.57
C LYS A 175 -34.63 23.67 -4.19
N GLN A 176 -34.84 22.80 -3.20
CA GLN A 176 -34.27 22.97 -1.86
C GLN A 176 -32.74 22.84 -1.88
N PHE A 177 -32.23 21.89 -2.67
CA PHE A 177 -30.80 21.70 -2.87
C PHE A 177 -30.15 22.95 -3.49
N ASP A 178 -30.72 23.47 -4.57
CA ASP A 178 -30.23 24.68 -5.26
C ASP A 178 -30.24 25.91 -4.33
N GLN A 179 -31.31 26.08 -3.55
CA GLN A 179 -31.38 27.17 -2.55
C GLN A 179 -30.28 27.04 -1.50
N ARG A 180 -29.99 25.82 -1.02
CA ARG A 180 -28.93 25.56 -0.06
C ARG A 180 -27.55 25.83 -0.65
N VAL A 181 -27.30 25.39 -1.89
CA VAL A 181 -26.05 25.64 -2.61
C VAL A 181 -25.84 27.15 -2.81
N GLN A 182 -26.87 27.89 -3.22
CA GLN A 182 -26.78 29.35 -3.37
C GLN A 182 -26.52 30.06 -2.06
N LYS A 183 -27.17 29.64 -0.96
CA LYS A 183 -26.94 30.22 0.37
C LYS A 183 -25.50 29.99 0.83
N LEU A 184 -25.00 28.75 0.73
CA LEU A 184 -23.63 28.41 1.09
C LEU A 184 -22.61 29.15 0.21
N SER A 185 -22.88 29.30 -1.09
CA SER A 185 -22.01 30.05 -1.99
C SER A 185 -21.94 31.54 -1.60
N LYS A 186 -23.07 32.16 -1.21
CA LYS A 186 -23.10 33.54 -0.72
C LYS A 186 -22.33 33.69 0.60
N GLU A 187 -22.58 32.80 1.56
CA GLU A 187 -21.88 32.79 2.85
C GLU A 187 -20.36 32.62 2.65
N ASN A 188 -19.94 31.70 1.79
CA ASN A 188 -18.54 31.49 1.47
C ASN A 188 -17.92 32.71 0.75
N SER A 189 -18.66 33.37 -0.14
CA SER A 189 -18.18 34.60 -0.79
C SER A 189 -17.99 35.74 0.21
N THR A 190 -18.88 35.86 1.21
CA THR A 190 -18.73 36.87 2.26
C THR A 190 -17.55 36.58 3.16
N THR A 191 -17.37 35.34 3.62
CA THR A 191 -16.23 34.98 4.48
C THR A 191 -14.90 35.18 3.77
N VAL A 192 -14.80 34.82 2.48
CA VAL A 192 -13.59 35.06 1.69
C VAL A 192 -13.29 36.56 1.59
N LYS A 193 -14.28 37.41 1.33
CA LYS A 193 -14.08 38.87 1.26
C LYS A 193 -13.66 39.47 2.61
N ASP A 194 -14.21 38.97 3.70
CA ASP A 194 -13.84 39.43 5.04
C ASP A 194 -12.40 39.03 5.38
N LEU A 195 -12.01 37.79 5.07
CA LEU A 195 -10.63 37.32 5.22
C LEU A 195 -9.64 38.14 4.37
N GLU A 196 -9.98 38.43 3.10
CA GLU A 196 -9.15 39.28 2.24
C GLU A 196 -8.99 40.70 2.82
N LYS A 197 -10.06 41.25 3.40
CA LYS A 197 -10.05 42.57 4.03
C LYS A 197 -9.18 42.59 5.29
N GLU A 198 -9.27 41.56 6.13
CA GLU A 198 -8.41 41.40 7.30
C GLU A 198 -6.95 41.24 6.90
N GLN A 199 -6.65 40.38 5.93
CA GLN A 199 -5.31 40.19 5.41
C GLN A 199 -4.72 41.50 4.87
N ARG A 200 -5.50 42.29 4.12
CA ARG A 200 -5.06 43.61 3.63
C ARG A 200 -4.74 44.58 4.78
N LYS A 201 -5.53 44.57 5.85
CA LYS A 201 -5.26 45.40 7.05
C LYS A 201 -3.97 44.97 7.74
N GLU A 202 -3.77 43.67 7.93
CA GLU A 202 -2.54 43.14 8.54
C GLU A 202 -1.31 43.48 7.72
N VAL A 203 -1.35 43.26 6.40
CA VAL A 203 -0.25 43.60 5.51
C VAL A 203 0.06 45.10 5.55
N SER A 204 -0.96 45.95 5.58
CA SER A 204 -0.79 47.41 5.70
C SER A 204 -0.13 47.79 7.03
N LYS A 205 -0.61 47.21 8.14
CA LYS A 205 -0.04 47.44 9.48
C LYS A 205 1.43 46.99 9.53
N LEU A 206 1.72 45.79 9.03
CA LEU A 206 3.09 45.26 8.99
C LEU A 206 4.02 46.14 8.16
N LYS A 207 3.56 46.65 7.02
CA LYS A 207 4.33 47.61 6.20
C LYS A 207 4.60 48.91 6.94
N SER A 208 3.60 49.46 7.62
CA SER A 208 3.74 50.68 8.42
C SER A 208 4.74 50.48 9.56
N ASP A 209 4.62 49.38 10.32
CA ASP A 209 5.51 49.05 11.42
C ASP A 209 6.95 48.83 10.93
N HIS A 210 7.11 48.17 9.78
CA HIS A 210 8.41 47.98 9.14
C HIS A 210 9.04 49.32 8.73
N TYR A 211 8.27 50.22 8.11
CA TYR A 211 8.74 51.55 7.73
C TYR A 211 9.15 52.39 8.94
N GLN A 212 8.38 52.33 10.03
CA GLN A 212 8.73 53.01 11.29
C GLN A 212 10.03 52.47 11.88
N LYS A 213 10.21 51.14 11.91
CA LYS A 213 11.46 50.53 12.37
C LYS A 213 12.66 50.90 11.50
N LEU A 214 12.47 50.94 10.18
CA LEU A 214 13.52 51.32 9.24
C LEU A 214 13.96 52.77 9.49
N THR A 215 13.01 53.70 9.57
CA THR A 215 13.30 55.13 9.84
C THR A 215 13.94 55.36 11.21
N GLN A 216 13.54 54.62 12.26
CA GLN A 216 14.20 54.66 13.56
C GLN A 216 15.64 54.13 13.49
N THR A 217 15.86 53.04 12.76
CA THR A 217 17.18 52.44 12.59
C THR A 217 18.11 53.39 11.82
N ASP A 218 17.62 54.01 10.75
CA ASP A 218 18.37 55.00 9.97
C ASP A 218 18.75 56.21 10.82
N ALA A 219 17.80 56.74 11.61
CA ALA A 219 18.07 57.84 12.52
C ALA A 219 19.11 57.47 13.59
N PHE A 220 19.03 56.27 14.14
CA PHE A 220 20.00 55.75 15.11
C PHE A 220 21.40 55.65 14.48
N GLN A 221 21.52 55.02 13.32
CA GLN A 221 22.79 54.89 12.60
C GLN A 221 23.39 56.25 12.23
N GLN A 222 22.58 57.22 11.81
CA GLN A 222 23.06 58.57 11.53
C GLN A 222 23.60 59.26 12.79
N ASN A 223 22.93 59.09 13.94
CA ASN A 223 23.39 59.65 15.20
C ASN A 223 24.68 58.97 15.68
N GLU A 224 24.79 57.65 15.54
CA GLU A 224 26.01 56.89 15.84
C GLU A 224 27.18 57.36 14.98
N LEU A 225 26.98 57.50 13.67
CA LEU A 225 28.00 58.03 12.75
C LEU A 225 28.43 59.46 13.10
N LYS A 226 27.48 60.33 13.48
CA LYS A 226 27.81 61.70 13.94
C LYS A 226 28.63 61.67 15.22
N SER A 227 28.25 60.85 16.20
CA SER A 227 28.99 60.69 17.45
C SER A 227 30.39 60.14 17.22
N GLN A 228 30.54 59.13 16.37
CA GLN A 228 31.83 58.55 16.03
C GLN A 228 32.74 59.54 15.31
N LYS A 229 32.19 60.35 14.38
CA LYS A 229 32.94 61.43 13.72
C LYS A 229 33.42 62.48 14.71
N ALA A 230 32.55 62.95 15.61
CA ALA A 230 32.92 63.91 16.65
C ALA A 230 34.01 63.35 17.58
N PHE A 231 33.88 62.10 18.01
CA PHE A 231 34.88 61.43 18.83
C PHE A 231 36.24 61.31 18.12
N HIS A 232 36.25 60.97 16.82
CA HIS A 232 37.48 60.92 16.04
C HIS A 232 38.11 62.31 15.87
N GLU A 233 37.31 63.33 15.61
CA GLU A 233 37.79 64.71 15.50
C GLU A 233 38.43 65.19 16.81
N ASP A 234 37.77 64.95 17.94
CA ASP A 234 38.31 65.25 19.27
C ASP A 234 39.59 64.48 19.57
N THR A 235 39.65 63.20 19.19
CA THR A 235 40.84 62.36 19.35
C THR A 235 42.02 62.89 18.54
N VAL A 236 41.79 63.28 17.28
CA VAL A 236 42.82 63.86 16.41
C VAL A 236 43.32 65.19 16.98
N LYS A 237 42.40 66.05 17.43
CA LYS A 237 42.73 67.33 18.05
C LYS A 237 43.57 67.13 19.32
N SER A 238 43.13 66.26 20.23
CA SER A 238 43.87 65.93 21.46
C SER A 238 45.27 65.39 21.17
N ARG A 239 45.43 64.52 20.16
CA ARG A 239 46.74 64.01 19.74
C ARG A 239 47.64 65.11 19.18
N LYS A 240 47.08 66.04 18.40
CA LYS A 240 47.81 67.19 17.87
C LYS A 240 48.29 68.09 19.01
N ASP A 241 47.43 68.43 19.94
CA ASP A 241 47.76 69.26 21.11
C ASP A 241 48.86 68.59 21.95
N ALA A 242 48.75 67.29 22.20
CA ALA A 242 49.77 66.52 22.92
C ALA A 242 51.12 66.47 22.18
N PHE A 243 51.09 66.39 20.85
CA PHE A 243 52.29 66.46 20.02
C PHE A 243 52.95 67.84 20.09
N GLU A 244 52.18 68.91 19.95
CA GLU A 244 52.67 70.30 20.04
C GLU A 244 53.31 70.57 21.41
N GLN A 245 52.68 70.11 22.50
CA GLN A 245 53.24 70.22 23.85
C GLN A 245 54.57 69.46 23.99
N LYS A 246 54.64 68.21 23.50
CA LYS A 246 55.87 67.42 23.52
C LYS A 246 56.97 68.05 22.68
N TYR A 247 56.62 68.56 21.50
CA TYR A 247 57.57 69.22 20.61
C TYR A 247 58.14 70.50 21.25
N ALA A 248 57.28 71.33 21.85
CA ALA A 248 57.71 72.53 22.57
C ALA A 248 58.62 72.19 23.76
N ALA A 249 58.30 71.14 24.53
CA ALA A 249 59.13 70.65 25.62
C ALA A 249 60.50 70.18 25.12
N LEU A 250 60.53 69.38 24.05
CA LEU A 250 61.75 68.89 23.43
C LEU A 250 62.62 70.03 22.90
N GLN A 251 62.01 71.03 22.27
CA GLN A 251 62.72 72.22 21.78
C GLN A 251 63.36 73.00 22.93
N LYS A 252 62.64 73.17 24.04
CA LYS A 252 63.16 73.82 25.26
C LYS A 252 64.32 73.03 25.87
N GLU A 253 64.19 71.71 25.95
CA GLU A 253 65.26 70.84 26.44
C GLU A 253 66.51 70.92 25.55
N HIS A 254 66.33 70.88 24.23
CA HIS A 254 67.41 70.99 23.26
C HIS A 254 68.13 72.34 23.36
N GLN A 255 67.40 73.45 23.46
CA GLN A 255 67.97 74.77 23.72
C GLN A 255 68.75 74.82 25.04
N GLY A 256 68.22 74.20 26.09
CA GLY A 256 68.91 74.10 27.38
C GLY A 256 70.19 73.24 27.32
N LEU A 257 70.21 72.19 26.50
CA LEU A 257 71.41 71.37 26.27
C LEU A 257 72.46 72.14 25.46
N MET A 258 72.05 72.84 24.39
CA MET A 258 72.95 73.71 23.62
C MET A 258 73.54 74.83 24.47
N GLY A 259 72.75 75.44 25.35
CA GLY A 259 73.23 76.44 26.30
C GLY A 259 74.31 75.87 27.24
N ARG A 260 74.07 74.69 27.83
CA ARG A 260 75.06 74.00 28.68
C ARG A 260 76.33 73.64 27.92
N LEU A 261 76.20 73.15 26.69
CA LEU A 261 77.33 72.80 25.83
C LEU A 261 78.18 74.05 25.52
N LYS A 262 77.53 75.16 25.15
CA LYS A 262 78.20 76.44 24.92
C LYS A 262 78.98 76.89 26.16
N THR A 263 78.35 76.89 27.34
CA THR A 263 79.02 77.26 28.59
C THR A 263 80.23 76.37 28.87
N LYS A 264 80.13 75.05 28.63
CA LYS A 264 81.25 74.13 28.84
C LYS A 264 82.41 74.40 27.86
N ILE A 265 82.10 74.63 26.59
CA ILE A 265 83.09 74.99 25.57
C ILE A 265 83.78 76.31 25.95
N ASP A 266 83.01 77.32 26.36
CA ASP A 266 83.57 78.62 26.78
C ASP A 266 84.47 78.47 28.01
N GLN A 267 84.11 77.63 28.97
CA GLN A 267 84.94 77.31 30.13
C GLN A 267 86.24 76.62 29.71
N GLU A 268 86.18 75.56 28.90
CA GLU A 268 87.37 74.86 28.42
C GLU A 268 88.29 75.79 27.62
N LEU A 269 87.73 76.62 26.74
CA LEU A 269 88.47 77.59 25.94
C LEU A 269 89.16 78.64 26.82
N ASN A 270 88.49 79.13 27.85
CA ASN A 270 89.08 80.06 28.82
C ASN A 270 90.19 79.40 29.67
N THR A 271 90.00 78.15 30.11
CA THR A 271 91.05 77.41 30.82
C THR A 271 92.29 77.21 29.95
N LEU A 272 92.09 76.86 28.67
CA LEU A 272 93.18 76.70 27.70
C LEU A 272 93.90 78.02 27.44
N LYS A 273 93.15 79.11 27.25
CA LYS A 273 93.70 80.46 27.09
C LYS A 273 94.57 80.84 28.29
N ASN A 274 94.07 80.64 29.51
CA ASN A 274 94.80 80.95 30.73
C ASN A 274 96.07 80.11 30.88
N TYR A 275 96.02 78.83 30.52
CA TYR A 275 97.19 77.94 30.52
C TYR A 275 98.30 78.47 29.59
N TYR A 276 97.97 78.82 28.35
CA TYR A 276 98.96 79.35 27.40
C TYR A 276 99.49 80.74 27.79
N THR A 277 98.64 81.61 28.35
CA THR A 277 99.08 82.92 28.86
C THR A 277 100.12 82.75 29.98
N LYS A 278 99.85 81.89 30.98
CA LYS A 278 100.80 81.61 32.07
C LYS A 278 102.11 81.01 31.58
N ALA A 279 102.03 80.05 30.65
CA ALA A 279 103.23 79.44 30.05
C ALA A 279 104.10 80.50 29.35
N LYS A 280 103.47 81.44 28.62
CA LYS A 280 104.17 82.55 27.97
C LYS A 280 104.82 83.49 28.98
N GLU A 281 104.11 83.88 30.03
CA GLU A 281 104.64 84.72 31.12
C GLU A 281 105.87 84.07 31.76
N THR A 282 105.81 82.79 32.08
CA THR A 282 106.94 82.05 32.67
C THR A 282 108.17 82.03 31.74
N ILE A 283 107.98 81.89 30.43
CA ILE A 283 109.08 81.93 29.45
C ILE A 283 109.69 83.33 29.40
N GLN A 284 108.85 84.37 29.41
CA GLN A 284 109.29 85.76 29.36
C GLN A 284 110.09 86.13 30.63
N ASP A 285 109.62 85.73 31.81
CA ASP A 285 110.30 85.98 33.08
C ASP A 285 111.67 85.31 33.14
N ARG A 286 111.78 84.05 32.67
CA ARG A 286 113.07 83.35 32.57
C ARG A 286 114.05 84.01 31.61
N GLY A 287 113.57 84.67 30.56
CA GLY A 287 114.42 85.37 29.60
C GLY A 287 115.03 86.67 30.14
N GLN A 288 114.43 87.28 31.16
CA GLN A 288 114.89 88.54 31.77
C GLN A 288 115.82 88.32 32.98
N ASP A 289 115.89 87.10 33.52
CA ASP A 289 116.68 86.78 34.70
C ASP A 289 118.16 86.54 34.34
N SER A 290 119.05 87.38 34.91
CA SER A 290 120.51 87.31 34.77
C SER A 290 121.09 85.94 35.14
N PHE A 291 120.42 85.15 35.98
CA PHE A 291 120.81 83.78 36.32
C PHE A 291 120.80 82.84 35.10
N TYR A 292 119.91 83.06 34.12
CA TYR A 292 119.83 82.24 32.91
C TYR A 292 120.71 82.75 31.77
N ASN A 293 121.40 83.88 31.96
CA ASN A 293 122.26 84.53 30.96
C ASN A 293 123.75 84.20 31.18
N ILE A 294 124.40 83.59 30.17
CA ILE A 294 125.80 83.15 30.24
C ILE A 294 126.75 84.37 30.22
N THR A 295 127.52 84.59 31.30
CA THR A 295 128.59 85.61 31.36
C THR A 295 129.89 85.07 30.76
N LYS A 296 130.55 85.83 29.87
CA LYS A 296 131.81 85.43 29.21
C LYS A 296 133.00 85.55 30.18
N LEU A 297 133.99 84.65 30.06
CA LEU A 297 135.26 84.74 30.80
C LEU A 297 136.22 85.72 30.12
N GLU A 298 136.69 86.73 30.86
CA GLU A 298 137.64 87.76 30.38
C GLU A 298 138.98 87.71 31.14
N PRO A 299 139.78 86.65 30.98
CA PRO A 299 141.09 86.60 31.61
C PRO A 299 142.15 87.41 30.84
N THR A 300 143.22 87.76 31.54
CA THR A 300 144.38 88.50 31.04
C THR A 300 145.65 87.67 31.17
N ILE A 301 146.54 87.72 30.17
CA ILE A 301 147.81 86.98 30.15
C ILE A 301 148.97 87.98 30.02
N LYS A 302 149.97 87.87 30.89
CA LYS A 302 151.21 88.65 30.85
C LYS A 302 152.41 87.69 30.78
N SER A 303 153.42 88.04 29.98
CA SER A 303 154.64 87.25 29.82
C SER A 303 155.83 87.91 30.51
N ASP A 304 156.69 87.10 31.12
CA ASP A 304 157.99 87.48 31.65
C ASP A 304 159.09 86.59 31.03
N GLN A 305 160.38 86.74 31.36
CA GLN A 305 161.46 85.95 30.76
C GLN A 305 161.36 84.45 31.03
N ASN A 306 160.90 84.05 32.23
CA ASN A 306 160.87 82.65 32.67
C ASN A 306 159.45 82.11 32.94
N TYR A 307 158.42 82.98 32.95
CA TYR A 307 157.06 82.59 33.32
C TYR A 307 155.99 83.33 32.51
N TYR A 308 154.81 82.72 32.40
CA TYR A 308 153.55 83.40 32.05
C TYR A 308 152.67 83.55 33.28
N TYR A 309 152.01 84.71 33.38
CA TYR A 309 151.02 85.03 34.41
C TYR A 309 149.64 85.12 33.76
N PHE A 310 148.74 84.24 34.18
CA PHE A 310 147.33 84.26 33.81
C PHE A 310 146.53 84.82 34.97
N SER A 311 145.73 85.86 34.77
CA SER A 311 144.91 86.49 35.80
C SER A 311 143.45 86.60 35.36
N ILE A 312 142.52 86.22 36.24
CA ILE A 312 141.08 86.30 36.01
C ILE A 312 140.35 86.83 37.24
N GLU A 313 139.37 87.72 37.05
CA GLU A 313 138.51 88.22 38.12
C GLU A 313 137.39 87.22 38.41
N VAL A 314 137.36 86.72 39.64
CA VAL A 314 136.49 85.61 40.05
C VAL A 314 136.11 85.79 41.51
N PRO A 315 134.82 85.71 41.87
CA PRO A 315 134.39 85.76 43.27
C PRO A 315 135.01 84.63 44.10
N LYS A 316 135.25 84.89 45.40
CA LYS A 316 135.88 83.94 46.34
C LYS A 316 135.23 82.55 46.37
N HIS A 317 133.92 82.44 46.15
CA HIS A 317 133.20 81.17 46.16
C HIS A 317 133.33 80.38 44.85
N GLU A 318 133.73 81.02 43.74
CA GLU A 318 133.93 80.35 42.45
C GLU A 318 135.39 79.97 42.20
N GLN A 319 136.34 80.43 43.02
CA GLN A 319 137.77 80.24 42.76
C GLN A 319 138.18 78.76 42.60
N GLU A 320 137.55 77.84 43.34
CA GLU A 320 137.88 76.41 43.29
C GLU A 320 137.36 75.73 42.02
N THR A 321 136.35 76.33 41.39
CA THR A 321 135.70 75.79 40.17
C THR A 321 136.51 76.05 38.91
N ILE A 322 137.56 76.88 39.00
CA ILE A 322 138.42 77.23 37.88
C ILE A 322 139.65 76.35 37.90
N HIS A 323 139.82 75.63 36.81
CA HIS A 323 140.97 74.78 36.54
C HIS A 323 141.71 75.31 35.32
N ILE A 324 143.03 75.41 35.44
CA ILE A 324 143.90 75.74 34.32
C ILE A 324 144.76 74.54 34.00
N ASN A 325 144.78 74.19 32.73
CA ASN A 325 145.70 73.21 32.19
C ASN A 325 146.62 73.92 31.18
N ALA A 326 147.93 73.85 31.42
CA ALA A 326 148.94 74.39 30.51
C ALA A 326 149.67 73.22 29.86
N GLN A 327 149.49 73.06 28.55
CA GLN A 327 150.09 71.96 27.79
C GLN A 327 150.68 72.52 26.51
N GLU A 328 151.96 72.23 26.27
CA GLU A 328 152.70 72.69 25.09
C GLU A 328 152.57 74.21 24.89
N ARG A 329 151.89 74.64 23.83
CA ARG A 329 151.67 76.03 23.45
C ARG A 329 150.26 76.53 23.79
N GLY A 330 149.54 75.85 24.68
CA GLY A 330 148.16 76.18 25.02
C GLY A 330 147.93 76.31 26.52
N ILE A 331 147.19 77.35 26.93
CA ILE A 331 146.56 77.44 28.25
C ILE A 331 145.06 77.25 28.07
N THR A 332 144.51 76.19 28.67
CA THR A 332 143.06 75.95 28.70
C THR A 332 142.53 76.25 30.09
N VAL A 333 141.53 77.12 30.16
CA VAL A 333 140.83 77.51 31.38
C VAL A 333 139.46 76.86 31.33
N THR A 334 139.14 76.07 32.34
CA THR A 334 137.83 75.45 32.50
C THR A 334 137.20 75.98 33.79
N GLN A 335 136.01 76.56 33.70
CA GLN A 335 135.19 76.87 34.86
C GLN A 335 133.95 75.98 34.86
N ASN A 336 133.73 75.26 35.96
CA ASN A 336 132.53 74.43 36.13
C ASN A 336 131.60 75.05 37.17
N ARG A 337 130.55 75.74 36.73
CA ARG A 337 129.52 76.31 37.60
C ARG A 337 128.41 75.28 37.85
N LYS A 338 128.03 75.08 39.11
CA LYS A 338 126.87 74.27 39.50
C LYS A 338 125.83 75.19 40.11
N PHE A 339 124.62 75.11 39.59
CA PHE A 339 123.48 75.87 40.07
C PHE A 339 122.43 74.89 40.61
N ASP A 340 122.14 75.01 41.90
CA ASP A 340 121.08 74.28 42.57
C ASP A 340 120.03 75.30 43.06
N GLN A 341 118.82 75.27 42.47
CA GLN A 341 117.70 76.11 42.91
C GLN A 341 116.53 75.23 43.37
N ARG A 342 115.94 75.58 44.52
CA ARG A 342 114.73 74.98 45.06
C ARG A 342 113.67 76.06 45.18
N VAL A 343 112.56 75.92 44.44
CA VAL A 343 111.39 76.80 44.53
C VAL A 343 110.19 75.97 44.96
N GLU A 344 109.45 76.45 45.96
CA GLU A 344 108.23 75.81 46.47
C GLU A 344 107.02 76.64 46.04
N GLU A 345 106.15 76.07 45.21
CA GLU A 345 104.94 76.73 44.75
C GLU A 345 103.75 75.75 44.78
N ASN A 346 102.67 76.14 45.46
CA ASN A 346 101.41 75.40 45.58
C ASN A 346 101.54 73.90 45.93
N GLY A 347 102.37 73.57 46.92
CA GLY A 347 102.53 72.19 47.43
C GLY A 347 103.45 71.29 46.60
N SER A 348 104.04 71.82 45.52
CA SER A 348 105.01 71.11 44.67
C SER A 348 106.41 71.73 44.81
N THR A 349 107.42 70.88 45.03
CA THR A 349 108.84 71.28 45.13
C THR A 349 109.51 71.14 43.78
N PHE A 350 109.81 72.26 43.11
CA PHE A 350 110.61 72.26 41.90
C PHE A 350 112.10 72.37 42.27
N LYS A 351 112.85 71.30 42.00
CA LYS A 351 114.32 71.29 42.11
C LYS A 351 114.90 71.38 40.71
N SER A 352 115.59 72.47 40.42
CA SER A 352 116.35 72.64 39.19
C SER A 352 117.83 72.51 39.49
N LYS A 353 118.49 71.58 38.80
CA LYS A 353 119.94 71.41 38.84
C LYS A 353 120.49 71.68 37.46
N ARG A 354 121.32 72.70 37.31
CA ARG A 354 122.01 73.02 36.06
C ARG A 354 123.51 73.06 36.32
N SER A 355 124.29 72.40 35.48
CA SER A 355 125.74 72.52 35.46
C SER A 355 126.17 73.17 34.17
N GLU A 356 127.01 74.20 34.25
CA GLU A 356 127.62 74.84 33.09
C GLU A 356 129.13 74.65 33.14
N SER A 357 129.72 74.31 32.00
CA SER A 357 131.17 74.22 31.82
C SER A 357 131.58 75.26 30.78
N LEU A 358 132.33 76.27 31.20
CA LEU A 358 132.93 77.24 30.30
C LEU A 358 134.38 76.85 30.08
N VAL A 359 134.74 76.61 28.82
CA VAL A 359 136.11 76.31 28.40
C VAL A 359 136.61 77.45 27.52
N LYS A 360 137.75 78.04 27.87
CA LYS A 360 138.43 79.05 27.06
C LYS A 360 139.88 78.65 26.88
N GLN A 361 140.32 78.55 25.64
CA GLN A 361 141.68 78.18 25.28
C GLN A 361 142.44 79.41 24.78
N PHE A 362 143.71 79.51 25.14
CA PHE A 362 144.65 80.54 24.72
C PHE A 362 145.87 79.87 24.11
N ASP A 363 146.25 80.29 22.92
CA ASP A 363 147.47 79.83 22.27
C ASP A 363 148.62 80.79 22.59
N ILE A 364 149.78 80.23 22.90
CA ILE A 364 150.97 80.91 23.39
C ILE A 364 152.18 80.47 22.54
N PRO A 365 153.10 81.38 22.19
CA PRO A 365 154.22 81.05 21.28
C PRO A 365 155.23 80.05 21.84
N GLU A 366 155.43 80.07 23.16
CA GLU A 366 156.46 79.31 23.85
C GLU A 366 155.91 78.04 24.50
N ILE A 367 156.79 77.05 24.70
CA ILE A 367 156.40 75.78 25.32
C ILE A 367 156.33 75.97 26.83
N LEU A 368 155.20 75.61 27.43
CA LEU A 368 154.95 75.70 28.85
C LEU A 368 155.25 74.37 29.56
N ASP A 369 155.73 74.46 30.80
CA ASP A 369 155.84 73.30 31.70
C ASP A 369 154.61 73.23 32.62
N GLY A 370 153.64 72.41 32.21
CA GLY A 370 152.40 72.17 32.96
C GLY A 370 152.60 71.53 34.35
N ARG A 371 153.80 71.03 34.68
CA ARG A 371 154.10 70.49 36.02
C ARG A 371 154.45 71.57 37.03
N LYS A 372 154.83 72.77 36.57
CA LYS A 372 155.27 73.89 37.40
C LYS A 372 154.29 75.06 37.29
N VAL A 373 153.07 74.82 37.75
CA VAL A 373 152.02 75.85 37.82
C VAL A 373 151.77 76.18 39.29
N SER A 374 152.01 77.45 39.67
CA SER A 374 151.68 77.96 40.99
C SER A 374 150.44 78.86 40.93
N ARG A 375 149.52 78.67 41.86
CA ARG A 375 148.26 79.40 41.98
C ARG A 375 148.31 80.36 43.16
N ASN A 376 147.88 81.60 42.97
CA ASN A 376 147.69 82.58 44.02
C ASN A 376 146.36 83.32 43.84
N TYR A 377 145.60 83.54 44.92
CA TYR A 377 144.36 84.32 44.89
C TYR A 377 144.54 85.58 45.72
N ASP A 378 144.28 86.73 45.12
CA ASP A 378 144.27 88.02 45.82
C ASP A 378 142.84 88.34 46.26
N GLU A 379 142.58 88.31 47.57
CA GLU A 379 141.26 88.60 48.13
C GLU A 379 140.87 90.08 47.97
N GLN A 380 141.83 91.00 47.85
CA GLN A 380 141.52 92.44 47.77
C GLN A 380 140.98 92.83 46.38
N THR A 381 141.49 92.21 45.32
CA THR A 381 141.07 92.49 43.94
C THR A 381 140.19 91.38 43.34
N SER A 382 139.80 90.38 44.14
CA SER A 382 139.10 89.16 43.69
C SER A 382 139.72 88.54 42.44
N THR A 383 141.05 88.56 42.35
CA THR A 383 141.78 88.14 41.15
C THR A 383 142.52 86.85 41.43
N LEU A 384 142.23 85.83 40.64
CA LEU A 384 142.94 84.55 40.65
C LEU A 384 144.08 84.59 39.63
N THR A 385 145.32 84.44 40.11
CA THR A 385 146.52 84.47 39.27
C THR A 385 147.22 83.11 39.27
N TYR A 386 147.54 82.62 38.08
CA TYR A 386 148.34 81.44 37.84
C TYR A 386 149.67 81.83 37.22
N ARG A 387 150.76 81.35 37.80
CA ARG A 387 152.11 81.50 37.26
C ARG A 387 152.57 80.16 36.70
N ILE A 388 152.91 80.14 35.42
CA ILE A 388 153.23 78.94 34.64
C ILE A 388 154.66 79.09 34.11
N ALA A 389 155.52 78.09 34.35
CA ALA A 389 156.90 78.14 33.90
C ALA A 389 157.04 77.92 32.39
N LYS A 390 157.97 78.64 31.77
CA LYS A 390 158.43 78.42 30.39
C LYS A 390 159.45 77.28 30.36
N ARG A 391 159.44 76.48 29.30
CA ARG A 391 160.34 75.33 29.12
C ARG A 391 161.53 75.67 28.23
#